data_AF-A0A7Z9GXN4-F1
#
_entry.id   AF-A0A7Z9GXN4-F1
#
_cell.length_a   1.000
_cell.length_b   1.000
_cell.length_c   1.000
_cell.angle_alpha   90.00
_cell.angle_beta   90.00
_cell.angle_gamma   90.00
#
_symmetry.space_group_name_H-M   'P 1'
#
loop_
_entity.id
_entity.type
_entity.pdbx_description
1 polymer ?
#
loop_
_entity_poly.entity_id
_entity_poly.type
_entity_poly.pdbx_seq_one_letter_code
_entity_poly.pdbx_strand_id
1 'polypeptide(L)' 'MLKLDTYLQENRDKFEEELSDFLRIPSISADSRFGQEMGRASEWVANQFKNM' A
#
# COMPACT_ATOMS: atom_id res chain seq x y z
N MET A 1 26.39 10.57 -1.92
CA MET A 1 25.10 9.88 -1.75
C MET A 1 24.54 9.60 -3.13
N LEU A 2 24.12 8.36 -3.42
CA LEU A 2 23.59 8.03 -4.74
C LEU A 2 22.21 8.67 -4.91
N LYS A 3 21.81 8.98 -6.15
CA LYS A 3 20.48 9.55 -6.43
C LYS A 3 19.33 8.71 -5.85
N LEU A 4 19.51 7.39 -5.83
CA LEU A 4 18.56 6.46 -5.24
C LEU A 4 18.44 6.65 -3.72
N ASP A 5 19.56 6.78 -3.02
CA ASP A 5 19.57 6.96 -1.56
C ASP A 5 18.82 8.25 -1.16
N THR A 6 19.02 9.34 -1.92
CA THR A 6 18.31 10.60 -1.71
C THR A 6 16.81 10.43 -1.91
N TYR A 7 16.38 9.82 -3.01
CA TYR A 7 14.97 9.57 -3.27
C TYR A 7 14.31 8.72 -2.16
N LEU A 8 15.00 7.66 -1.70
CA LEU A 8 14.49 6.81 -0.63
C LEU A 8 14.39 7.54 0.71
N GLN A 9 15.36 8.41 1.04
CA GLN A 9 15.27 9.21 2.27
C GLN A 9 14.16 10.26 2.19
N GLU A 10 14.04 10.98 1.07
CA GLU A 10 13.03 12.03 0.89
C GLU A 10 11.59 11.49 0.93
N ASN A 11 11.38 10.23 0.53
CA ASN A 11 10.05 9.61 0.47
C ASN A 11 9.80 8.60 1.60
N ARG A 12 10.74 8.42 2.54
CA ARG A 12 10.66 7.41 3.60
C ARG A 12 9.34 7.49 4.37
N ASP A 13 8.99 8.66 4.87
CA ASP A 13 7.81 8.84 5.73
C ASP A 13 6.52 8.59 4.95
N LYS A 14 6.47 9.00 3.68
CA LYS A 14 5.37 8.70 2.75
C LYS A 14 5.20 7.18 2.58
N PHE A 15 6.28 6.45 2.34
CA PHE A 15 6.22 5.00 2.16
C PHE A 15 5.78 4.27 3.45
N GLU A 16 6.22 4.75 4.61
CA GLU A 16 5.81 4.21 5.90
C GLU A 16 4.32 4.45 6.17
N GLU A 17 3.81 5.64 5.82
CA GLU A 17 2.39 5.97 5.91
C GLU A 17 1.54 5.13 4.94
N GLU A 18 1.93 5.04 3.67
CA GLU A 18 1.23 4.24 2.65
C GLU A 18 1.18 2.75 3.04
N LEU A 19 2.29 2.20 3.57
CA LEU A 19 2.32 0.83 4.08
C LEU A 19 1.40 0.67 5.29
N SER A 20 1.41 1.63 6.22
CA SER A 20 0.57 1.59 7.41
C SER A 20 -0.91 1.62 7.04
N ASP A 21 -1.30 2.45 6.08
CA ASP A 21 -2.67 2.53 5.57
C ASP A 21 -3.10 1.24 4.88
N PHE A 22 -2.23 0.64 4.08
CA PHE A 22 -2.53 -0.63 3.42
C PHE A 22 -2.72 -1.76 4.43
N LEU A 23 -1.86 -1.85 5.45
CA LEU A 23 -1.94 -2.89 6.50
C LEU A 23 -3.18 -2.76 7.39
N ARG A 24 -3.88 -1.62 7.39
CA ARG A 24 -5.16 -1.47 8.11
C ARG A 24 -6.31 -2.21 7.43
N ILE A 25 -6.17 -2.61 6.17
CA ILE A 25 -7.20 -3.39 5.46
C ILE A 25 -7.03 -4.87 5.87
N PRO A 26 -8.01 -5.49 6.55
CA PRO A 26 -7.91 -6.89 6.96
C PRO A 26 -8.22 -7.82 5.78
N SER A 27 -7.35 -7.81 4.76
CA SER A 27 -7.49 -8.59 3.53
C SER A 27 -7.03 -10.04 3.71
N ILE A 28 -7.84 -10.85 4.41
CA ILE A 28 -7.54 -12.27 4.70
C ILE A 28 -8.16 -13.17 3.63
N SER A 29 -7.32 -13.69 2.71
CA SER A 29 -7.79 -14.48 1.56
C SER A 29 -8.35 -15.87 1.91
N ALA A 30 -7.91 -16.45 3.02
CA ALA A 30 -8.33 -17.77 3.48
C ALA A 30 -9.70 -17.76 4.20
N ASP A 31 -10.24 -16.58 4.52
CA ASP A 31 -11.50 -16.43 5.25
C ASP A 31 -12.50 -15.65 4.39
N SER A 32 -13.53 -16.36 3.91
CA SER A 32 -14.54 -15.80 3.00
C SER A 32 -15.32 -14.62 3.58
N ARG A 33 -15.33 -14.44 4.90
CA ARG A 33 -15.93 -13.26 5.57
C ARG A 33 -15.24 -11.96 5.20
N PHE A 34 -13.96 -12.00 4.83
CA PHE A 34 -13.15 -10.84 4.45
C PHE A 34 -13.12 -10.59 2.93
N GLY A 35 -14.02 -11.21 2.15
CA GLY A 35 -14.06 -11.04 0.69
C GLY A 35 -14.19 -9.58 0.24
N GLN A 36 -14.97 -8.75 0.96
CA GLN A 36 -15.07 -7.32 0.66
C GLN A 36 -13.75 -6.57 0.94
N GLU A 37 -13.08 -6.90 2.05
CA GLU A 37 -11.81 -6.28 2.44
C GLU A 37 -10.66 -6.68 1.50
N MET A 38 -10.69 -7.92 0.97
CA MET A 38 -9.83 -8.35 -0.13
C MET A 38 -10.02 -7.48 -1.39
N GLY A 39 -11.27 -7.15 -1.74
CA GLY A 39 -11.57 -6.22 -2.83
C GLY A 39 -11.05 -4.81 -2.57
N ARG A 40 -11.24 -4.29 -1.35
CA ARG A 40 -10.72 -2.98 -0.95
C ARG A 40 -9.19 -2.91 -1.04
N ALA A 41 -8.49 -3.96 -0.62
CA ALA A 41 -7.04 -4.04 -0.74
C ALA A 41 -6.57 -4.05 -2.21
N SER A 42 -7.26 -4.78 -3.09
CA SER A 42 -6.90 -4.82 -4.52
C SER A 42 -7.14 -3.47 -5.21
N GLU A 43 -8.25 -2.79 -4.87
CA GLU A 43 -8.53 -1.44 -5.35
C GLU A 43 -7.51 -0.42 -4.85
N TRP A 44 -7.12 -0.49 -3.57
CA TRP A 44 -6.10 0.38 -2.99
C TRP A 44 -4.79 0.29 -3.78
N VAL A 45 -4.31 -0.94 -4.04
CA VAL A 45 -3.08 -1.16 -4.82
C VAL A 45 -3.23 -0.65 -6.24
N ALA A 46 -4.35 -0.96 -6.91
CA ALA A 46 -4.59 -0.50 -8.28
C ALA A 46 -4.55 1.02 -8.41
N ASN A 47 -5.06 1.75 -7.41
CA ASN A 47 -5.08 3.21 -7.41
C ASN A 47 -3.69 3.83 -7.27
N GLN A 48 -2.71 3.13 -6.69
CA GLN A 48 -1.31 3.60 -6.64
C GLN A 48 -0.70 3.76 -8.04
N PHE A 49 -1.18 2.97 -9.02
CA PHE A 49 -0.66 2.98 -10.39
C PHE A 49 -1.52 3.78 -11.36
N LYS A 50 -2.84 3.89 -11.11
CA LYS A 50 -3.76 4.63 -11.98
C LYS A 50 -3.59 6.15 -11.92
N ASN A 51 -3.00 6.66 -10.84
CA ASN A 51 -2.76 8.08 -10.62
C ASN A 51 -1.32 8.51 -10.94
N MET A 52 -0.54 7.65 -11.61
CA MET A 52 0.78 7.96 -12.19
C MET A 52 0.62 8.57 -13.58
#